data_AF-A0A967GJD3-F1
#
_entry.id   AF-A0A967GJD3-F1
#
_cell.length_a   1.000
_cell.length_b   1.000
_cell.length_c   1.000
_cell.angle_alpha   90.00
_cell.angle_beta   90.00
_cell.angle_gamma   90.00
#
_symmetry.space_group_name_H-M   'P 1'
#
loop_
_entity.id
_entity.type
_entity.pdbx_description
1 polymer ?
#
loop_
_entity_poly.entity_id
_entity_poly.type
_entity_poly.pdbx_seq_one_letter_code
_entity_poly.pdbx_strand_id
1 'polypeptide(L)'
;MDVSRFGDYCTRAYTRAKVKENYQRRFAISYPNEELPAARPAATTPAYPLWQAENAVFGSGFGLEHVNYFAPPGEEAFETPSFRRSNAFPVVREECRAVRTAVGINEIHNFGKFEITGPGAAGWLGHIMAGRVPRPGRMTLTPMLSPRGRLIGDFTITSLDDERFLLTASYAAQEYHMRWFQAHLPPTGVGIRNMSLRRVGFQI
;
A
#
# COMPACT_ATOMS: atom_id res chain seq x y z
N MET A 1 -11.72 -8.20 13.56
CA MET A 1 -11.19 -7.13 12.68
C MET A 1 -10.01 -6.48 13.39
N ASP A 2 -8.87 -6.30 12.74
CA ASP A 2 -7.65 -5.82 13.40
C ASP A 2 -7.70 -4.30 13.67
N VAL A 3 -7.22 -3.87 14.84
CA VAL A 3 -7.12 -2.45 15.22
C VAL A 3 -6.00 -1.71 14.48
N SER A 4 -4.94 -2.42 14.07
CA SER A 4 -3.79 -1.90 13.32
C SER A 4 -4.09 -1.63 11.84
N ARG A 5 -5.36 -1.73 11.42
CA ARG A 5 -5.81 -1.24 10.11
C ARG A 5 -5.87 0.30 10.02
N PHE A 6 -5.68 0.98 11.16
CA PHE A 6 -5.53 2.42 11.26
C PHE A 6 -4.12 2.77 11.73
N GLY A 7 -3.64 3.94 11.34
CA GLY A 7 -2.36 4.51 11.80
C GLY A 7 -2.54 5.95 12.25
N ASP A 8 -1.44 6.68 12.38
CA ASP A 8 -1.42 8.04 12.94
C ASP A 8 -2.26 9.06 12.16
N TYR A 9 -2.57 8.77 10.89
CA TYR A 9 -3.48 9.59 10.07
C TYR A 9 -4.91 9.66 10.65
N CYS A 10 -5.33 8.66 11.44
CA CYS A 10 -6.65 8.59 12.06
C CYS A 10 -6.77 9.48 13.30
N THR A 11 -6.54 10.78 13.12
CA THR A 11 -6.68 11.79 14.18
C THR A 11 -8.13 11.90 14.68
N ARG A 12 -8.35 12.61 15.80
CA ARG A 12 -9.71 12.90 16.29
C ARG A 12 -10.56 13.64 15.24
N ALA A 13 -9.94 14.53 14.46
CA ALA A 13 -10.63 15.27 13.39
C ALA A 13 -11.04 14.34 12.24
N TYR A 14 -10.11 13.51 11.76
CA TYR A 14 -10.38 12.50 10.73
C TYR A 14 -11.51 11.56 11.16
N THR A 15 -11.40 11.01 12.38
CA THR A 15 -12.39 10.10 12.96
C THR A 15 -13.77 10.73 13.01
N ARG A 16 -13.87 11.97 13.51
CA ARG A 16 -15.15 12.69 13.58
C ARG A 16 -15.79 12.91 12.20
N ALA A 17 -14.99 13.23 11.19
CA ALA A 17 -15.48 13.42 9.83
C ALA A 17 -15.97 12.10 9.21
N LYS A 18 -15.16 11.03 9.26
CA LYS A 18 -15.55 9.72 8.71
C LYS A 18 -16.74 9.11 9.43
N VAL A 19 -16.85 9.23 10.76
CA VAL A 19 -18.00 8.70 11.51
C VAL A 19 -19.30 9.39 11.08
N LYS A 20 -19.28 10.73 10.88
CA LYS A 20 -20.46 11.46 10.38
C LYS A 20 -20.88 10.98 9.00
N GLU A 21 -19.94 10.86 8.06
CA GLU A 21 -20.20 10.37 6.71
C GLU A 21 -20.75 8.94 6.71
N ASN A 22 -20.15 8.03 7.49
CA ASN A 22 -20.64 6.65 7.61
C ASN A 22 -22.05 6.61 8.21
N TYR A 23 -22.35 7.46 9.19
CA TYR A 23 -23.69 7.52 9.77
C TYR A 23 -24.73 8.06 8.80
N GLN A 24 -24.41 9.13 8.04
CA GLN A 24 -25.27 9.68 6.99
C GLN A 24 -25.60 8.63 5.92
N ARG A 25 -24.67 7.69 5.68
CA ARG A 25 -24.79 6.64 4.67
C ARG A 25 -25.28 5.30 5.22
N ARG A 26 -25.75 5.24 6.47
CA ARG A 26 -26.10 3.98 7.15
C ARG A 26 -27.05 3.06 6.37
N PHE A 27 -27.95 3.65 5.58
CA PHE A 27 -28.92 2.92 4.74
C PHE A 27 -28.74 3.19 3.24
N ALA A 28 -27.64 3.84 2.85
CA ALA A 28 -27.32 4.03 1.45
C ALA A 28 -26.83 2.72 0.83
N ILE A 29 -27.10 2.55 -0.47
CA ILE A 29 -26.49 1.47 -1.25
C ILE A 29 -25.00 1.79 -1.37
N SER A 30 -24.16 0.84 -0.94
CA SER A 30 -22.71 0.92 -1.15
C SER A 30 -22.36 0.21 -2.44
N TYR A 31 -21.58 0.88 -3.28
CA TYR A 31 -21.16 0.33 -4.57
C TYR A 31 -19.69 -0.14 -4.52
N PRO A 32 -19.31 -1.12 -5.35
CA PRO A 32 -17.89 -1.41 -5.60
C PRO A 32 -17.15 -0.15 -6.05
N ASN A 33 -15.88 -0.03 -5.66
CA ASN A 33 -14.99 1.10 -5.98
C ASN A 33 -15.49 2.48 -5.53
N GLU A 34 -16.53 2.56 -4.71
CA GLU A 34 -17.02 3.84 -4.22
C GLU A 34 -16.01 4.50 -3.28
N GLU A 35 -15.60 5.70 -3.66
CA GLU A 35 -14.69 6.54 -2.88
C GLU A 35 -15.46 7.60 -2.09
N LEU A 36 -15.20 7.67 -0.79
CA LEU A 36 -15.93 8.55 0.12
C LEU A 36 -15.10 9.81 0.46
N PRO A 37 -15.59 11.03 0.18
CA PRO A 37 -14.77 12.24 0.16
C PRO A 37 -14.43 12.81 1.54
N ALA A 38 -15.16 12.45 2.61
CA ALA A 38 -14.91 13.06 3.90
C ALA A 38 -13.49 12.78 4.39
N ALA A 39 -12.84 13.83 4.92
CA ALA A 39 -11.46 13.84 5.41
C ALA A 39 -10.37 13.54 4.35
N ARG A 40 -10.69 13.71 3.06
CA ARG A 40 -9.71 13.62 1.97
C ARG A 40 -9.36 15.01 1.40
N PRO A 41 -8.11 15.20 0.94
CA PRO A 41 -6.97 14.29 1.09
C PRO A 41 -6.44 14.29 2.54
N ALA A 42 -6.09 13.12 3.08
CA ALA A 42 -5.50 13.02 4.42
C ALA A 42 -3.97 13.09 4.38
N ALA A 43 -3.34 12.38 3.45
CA ALA A 43 -1.92 12.47 3.12
C ALA A 43 -1.72 12.29 1.62
N THR A 44 -0.71 12.94 1.07
CA THR A 44 -0.35 12.91 -0.36
C THR A 44 1.15 12.70 -0.52
N THR A 45 1.56 12.27 -1.71
CA THR A 45 2.98 12.20 -2.10
C THR A 45 3.40 13.47 -2.82
N PRO A 46 4.72 13.71 -2.99
CA PRO A 46 5.20 14.83 -3.81
C PRO A 46 4.73 14.80 -5.27
N ALA A 47 4.37 13.62 -5.80
CA ALA A 47 3.87 13.46 -7.16
C ALA A 47 2.36 13.71 -7.30
N TYR A 48 1.61 13.76 -6.19
CA TYR A 48 0.17 14.03 -6.20
C TYR A 48 -0.28 15.22 -7.07
N PRO A 49 0.34 16.42 -6.99
CA PRO A 49 -0.06 17.54 -7.86
C PRO A 49 0.21 17.28 -9.35
N LEU A 50 1.22 16.46 -9.69
CA LEU A 50 1.47 16.06 -11.08
C LEU A 50 0.33 15.18 -11.59
N TRP A 51 -0.08 14.19 -10.80
CA TRP A 51 -1.19 13.30 -11.15
C TRP A 51 -2.53 14.02 -11.22
N GLN A 52 -2.75 15.00 -10.34
CA GLN A 52 -3.93 15.84 -10.40
C GLN A 52 -3.98 16.65 -11.71
N ALA A 53 -2.85 17.15 -12.20
CA ALA A 53 -2.77 17.85 -13.48
C ALA A 53 -3.05 16.93 -14.68
N GLU A 54 -2.74 15.64 -14.56
CA GLU A 54 -3.06 14.58 -15.55
C GLU A 54 -4.49 14.01 -15.40
N ASN A 55 -5.37 14.69 -14.66
CA ASN A 55 -6.77 14.30 -14.44
C ASN A 55 -6.94 12.95 -13.72
N ALA A 56 -6.06 12.64 -12.77
CA ALA A 56 -6.15 11.42 -11.97
C ALA A 56 -7.43 11.34 -11.13
N VAL A 57 -8.09 10.18 -11.19
CA VAL A 57 -9.15 9.77 -10.26
C VAL A 57 -8.50 9.09 -9.07
N PHE A 58 -8.57 9.73 -7.91
CA PHE A 58 -7.87 9.26 -6.70
C PHE A 58 -8.74 8.36 -5.82
N GLY A 59 -8.14 7.28 -5.35
CA GLY A 59 -8.58 6.51 -4.19
C GLY A 59 -7.81 6.85 -2.92
N SER A 60 -8.26 6.33 -1.78
CA SER A 60 -7.56 6.49 -0.49
C SER A 60 -7.35 5.16 0.21
N GLY A 61 -6.09 4.87 0.54
CA GLY A 61 -5.68 3.64 1.21
C GLY A 61 -4.83 3.97 2.43
N PHE A 62 -5.28 3.57 3.63
CA PHE A 62 -4.56 3.83 4.88
C PHE A 62 -4.17 5.33 5.03
N GLY A 63 -5.10 6.22 4.68
CA GLY A 63 -4.90 7.67 4.77
C GLY A 63 -4.09 8.29 3.64
N LEU A 64 -3.55 7.51 2.70
CA LEU A 64 -2.74 8.00 1.59
C LEU A 64 -3.53 7.98 0.28
N GLU A 65 -3.55 9.12 -0.41
CA GLU A 65 -4.12 9.24 -1.74
C GLU A 65 -3.28 8.45 -2.76
N HIS A 66 -3.95 7.68 -3.62
CA HIS A 66 -3.30 6.96 -4.73
C HIS A 66 -4.18 7.03 -5.98
N VAL A 67 -3.54 7.00 -7.14
CA VAL A 67 -4.25 7.06 -8.42
C VAL A 67 -4.93 5.70 -8.67
N ASN A 68 -6.23 5.73 -8.98
CA ASN A 68 -6.97 4.56 -9.45
C ASN A 68 -6.85 4.43 -10.97
N TYR A 69 -7.04 5.54 -11.70
CA TYR A 69 -6.86 5.68 -13.16
C TYR A 69 -6.84 7.18 -13.53
N PHE A 70 -6.58 7.50 -14.80
CA PHE A 70 -6.60 8.88 -15.31
C PHE A 70 -7.83 9.12 -16.18
N ALA A 71 -8.75 10.00 -15.76
CA ALA A 71 -9.94 10.30 -16.55
C ALA A 71 -9.57 11.05 -17.84
N PRO A 72 -10.28 10.84 -18.97
CA PRO A 72 -9.97 11.51 -20.23
C PRO A 72 -9.97 13.04 -20.10
N PRO A 73 -9.15 13.77 -20.89
CA PRO A 73 -9.13 15.23 -20.85
C PRO A 73 -10.52 15.83 -21.08
N GLY A 74 -10.94 16.72 -20.18
CA GLY A 74 -12.25 17.38 -20.25
C GLY A 74 -13.40 16.61 -19.59
N GLU A 75 -13.16 15.37 -19.13
CA GLU A 75 -14.09 14.64 -18.29
C GLU A 75 -13.82 14.91 -16.80
N GLU A 76 -14.86 14.78 -15.98
CA GLU A 76 -14.74 14.86 -14.52
C GLU A 76 -13.85 13.72 -14.00
N ALA A 77 -12.90 14.03 -13.11
CA ALA A 77 -12.06 13.05 -12.43
C ALA A 77 -12.84 12.25 -11.37
N PHE A 78 -13.83 11.48 -11.82
CA PHE A 78 -14.75 10.75 -10.96
C PHE A 78 -15.21 9.43 -11.58
N GLU A 79 -15.10 8.33 -10.84
CA GLU A 79 -15.74 7.07 -11.22
C GLU A 79 -17.20 7.07 -10.79
N THR A 80 -18.11 6.90 -11.74
CA THR A 80 -19.53 6.70 -11.46
C THR A 80 -19.74 5.28 -10.91
N PRO A 81 -20.08 5.12 -9.61
CA PRO A 81 -20.14 3.80 -9.00
C PRO A 81 -21.26 2.94 -9.62
N SER A 82 -20.97 1.65 -9.82
CA SER A 82 -21.89 0.73 -10.49
C SER A 82 -21.65 -0.71 -10.01
N PHE A 83 -22.69 -1.55 -10.04
CA PHE A 83 -22.55 -2.99 -9.86
C PHE A 83 -22.06 -3.71 -11.13
N ARG A 84 -21.89 -2.96 -12.23
CA ARG A 84 -21.34 -3.42 -13.51
C ARG A 84 -20.10 -2.60 -13.83
N ARG A 85 -19.58 -2.76 -15.05
CA ARG A 85 -18.50 -1.91 -15.58
C ARG A 85 -18.91 -0.43 -15.49
N SER A 86 -18.10 0.37 -14.81
CA SER A 86 -18.24 1.83 -14.69
C SER A 86 -17.60 2.53 -15.89
N ASN A 87 -17.63 3.87 -15.88
CA ASN A 87 -16.91 4.72 -16.83
C ASN A 87 -15.38 4.50 -16.80
N ALA A 88 -14.82 3.95 -15.72
CA ALA A 88 -13.39 3.61 -15.63
C ALA A 88 -13.00 2.45 -16.56
N PHE A 89 -13.92 1.55 -16.91
CA PHE A 89 -13.59 0.32 -17.65
C PHE A 89 -12.90 0.54 -19.01
N PRO A 90 -13.42 1.37 -19.95
CA PRO A 90 -12.74 1.63 -21.20
C PRO A 90 -11.40 2.34 -21.00
N VAL A 91 -11.26 3.18 -19.98
CA VAL A 91 -10.04 3.95 -19.69
C VAL A 91 -8.93 3.04 -19.17
N VAL A 92 -9.21 2.25 -18.13
CA VAL A 92 -8.27 1.27 -17.58
C VAL A 92 -7.87 0.23 -18.61
N ARG A 93 -8.77 -0.13 -19.54
CA ARG A 93 -8.43 -1.01 -20.67
C ARG A 93 -7.32 -0.40 -21.53
N GLU A 94 -7.41 0.89 -21.85
CA GLU A 94 -6.37 1.56 -22.64
C GLU A 94 -5.07 1.75 -21.84
N GLU A 95 -5.12 2.03 -20.54
CA GLU A 95 -3.92 2.07 -19.69
C GLU A 95 -3.19 0.71 -19.67
N CYS A 96 -3.94 -0.38 -19.49
CA CYS A 96 -3.40 -1.74 -19.56
C CYS A 96 -2.82 -2.06 -20.94
N ARG A 97 -3.47 -1.60 -22.02
CA ARG A 97 -2.95 -1.74 -23.39
C ARG A 97 -1.65 -0.95 -23.55
N ALA A 98 -1.59 0.30 -23.08
CA ALA A 98 -0.41 1.14 -23.16
C ALA A 98 0.79 0.50 -22.45
N VAL A 99 0.62 -0.02 -21.22
CA VAL A 99 1.70 -0.75 -20.51
C VAL A 99 2.14 -2.01 -21.27
N ARG A 100 1.23 -2.68 -21.98
CA ARG A 100 1.54 -3.88 -22.77
C ARG A 100 2.26 -3.59 -24.08
N THR A 101 2.00 -2.45 -24.70
CA THR A 101 2.49 -2.14 -26.05
C THR A 101 3.48 -0.99 -26.12
N ALA A 102 3.71 -0.29 -25.01
CA ALA A 102 4.59 0.87 -24.91
C ALA A 102 5.28 0.86 -23.53
N VAL A 103 5.31 2.00 -22.84
CA VAL A 103 5.88 2.18 -21.51
C VAL A 103 4.82 2.86 -20.64
N GLY A 104 4.68 2.42 -19.39
CA GLY A 104 3.81 3.07 -18.41
C GLY A 104 4.60 3.40 -17.16
N ILE A 105 4.17 4.42 -16.44
CA ILE A 105 4.73 4.78 -15.14
C ILE A 105 3.67 4.58 -14.07
N ASN A 106 4.05 3.98 -12.95
CA ASN A 106 3.16 3.82 -11.80
C ASN A 106 3.91 4.17 -10.51
N GLU A 107 3.29 4.97 -9.65
CA GLU A 107 3.85 5.30 -8.35
C GLU A 107 3.66 4.13 -7.37
N ILE A 108 4.74 3.75 -6.69
CA ILE A 108 4.77 2.61 -5.75
C ILE A 108 4.75 3.05 -4.29
N HIS A 109 4.05 4.15 -4.00
CA HIS A 109 3.88 4.70 -2.65
C HIS A 109 2.90 3.90 -1.79
N ASN A 110 1.88 3.31 -2.42
CA ASN A 110 0.84 2.49 -1.80
C ASN A 110 1.27 1.06 -1.41
N PHE A 111 2.59 0.83 -1.29
CA PHE A 111 3.17 -0.37 -0.67
C PHE A 111 3.77 -0.04 0.71
N GLY A 112 3.64 -0.98 1.65
CA GLY A 112 4.38 -0.99 2.90
C GLY A 112 5.83 -1.38 2.61
N LYS A 113 6.78 -0.57 3.07
CA LYS A 113 8.22 -0.78 2.87
C LYS A 113 8.92 -0.81 4.22
N PHE A 114 9.72 -1.85 4.47
CA PHE A 114 10.46 -2.02 5.72
C PHE A 114 11.93 -2.28 5.42
N GLU A 115 12.81 -1.62 6.16
CA GLU A 115 14.24 -1.88 6.11
C GLU A 115 14.63 -2.72 7.32
N ILE A 116 15.28 -3.86 7.06
CA ILE A 116 15.82 -4.77 8.08
C ILE A 116 17.33 -4.72 7.99
N THR A 117 18.00 -4.46 9.11
CA THR A 117 19.46 -4.28 9.16
C THR A 117 20.12 -5.09 10.27
N GLY A 118 21.38 -5.46 10.08
CA GLY A 118 22.27 -5.97 11.11
C GLY A 118 22.71 -7.42 10.90
N PRO A 119 23.69 -7.89 11.68
CA PRO A 119 24.34 -9.19 11.47
C PRO A 119 23.40 -10.38 11.68
N GLY A 120 22.30 -10.21 12.42
CA GLY A 120 21.27 -11.22 12.63
C GLY A 120 20.14 -11.19 11.60
N ALA A 121 20.12 -10.24 10.67
CA ALA A 121 18.96 -9.96 9.81
C ALA A 121 18.58 -11.14 8.92
N ALA A 122 19.56 -11.77 8.25
CA ALA A 122 19.32 -12.91 7.37
C ALA A 122 18.74 -14.11 8.16
N GLY A 123 19.32 -14.43 9.32
CA GLY A 123 18.85 -15.52 10.17
C GLY A 123 17.44 -15.28 10.69
N TRP A 124 17.15 -14.06 11.14
CA TRP A 124 15.82 -13.67 11.60
C TRP A 124 14.78 -13.71 10.47
N LEU A 125 15.13 -13.22 9.28
CA LEU A 125 14.27 -13.30 8.10
C LEU A 125 13.95 -14.75 7.73
N GLY A 126 14.94 -15.65 7.84
CA GLY A 126 14.75 -17.09 7.62
C GLY A 126 13.85 -17.78 8.64
N HIS A 127 13.59 -17.15 9.79
CA HIS A 127 12.65 -17.62 10.79
C HIS A 127 11.25 -17.01 10.63
N ILE A 128 11.18 -15.69 10.40
CA ILE A 128 9.91 -14.96 10.34
C ILE A 128 9.16 -15.20 9.03
N MET A 129 9.87 -15.56 7.97
CA MET A 129 9.32 -15.83 6.64
C MET A 129 9.35 -17.33 6.36
N ALA A 130 8.41 -17.81 5.52
CA ALA A 130 8.36 -19.22 5.15
C ALA A 130 9.20 -19.56 3.91
N GLY A 131 9.56 -18.57 3.10
CA GLY A 131 10.42 -18.71 1.93
C GLY A 131 11.91 -18.56 2.25
N ARG A 132 12.76 -18.87 1.25
CA ARG A 132 14.21 -18.71 1.37
C ARG A 132 14.59 -17.24 1.35
N VAL A 133 15.49 -16.83 2.23
CA VAL A 133 16.10 -15.48 2.17
C VAL A 133 16.98 -15.38 0.91
N PRO A 134 16.82 -14.34 0.07
CA PRO A 134 17.60 -14.21 -1.15
C PRO A 134 19.06 -13.86 -0.84
N ARG A 135 19.98 -14.29 -1.72
CA ARG A 135 21.38 -13.86 -1.69
C ARG A 135 21.50 -12.35 -2.01
N PRO A 136 22.62 -11.69 -1.63
CA PRO A 136 22.90 -10.31 -2.03
C PRO A 136 22.65 -10.03 -3.51
N GLY A 137 22.01 -8.89 -3.80
CA GLY A 137 21.64 -8.47 -5.15
C GLY A 137 20.45 -9.23 -5.75
N ARG A 138 19.75 -10.07 -4.98
CA ARG A 138 18.58 -10.82 -5.43
C ARG A 138 17.32 -10.44 -4.67
N MET A 139 16.19 -10.74 -5.29
CA MET A 139 14.88 -10.62 -4.68
C MET A 139 14.09 -11.92 -4.78
N THR A 140 13.16 -12.12 -3.86
CA THR A 140 12.22 -13.23 -3.85
C THR A 140 10.89 -12.80 -3.26
N LEU A 141 9.80 -13.42 -3.71
CA LEU A 141 8.51 -13.36 -3.03
C LEU A 141 8.49 -14.43 -1.95
N THR A 142 8.00 -14.10 -0.76
CA THR A 142 7.87 -15.03 0.35
C THR A 142 6.65 -14.73 1.21
N PRO A 143 5.86 -15.77 1.54
CA PRO A 143 4.78 -15.61 2.50
C PRO A 143 5.32 -15.52 3.93
N MET A 144 4.56 -14.83 4.78
CA MET A 144 4.70 -14.80 6.22
C MET A 144 3.51 -15.54 6.83
N LEU A 145 3.78 -16.42 7.79
CA LEU A 145 2.78 -17.32 8.37
C LEU A 145 2.57 -17.04 9.86
N SER A 146 1.32 -17.20 10.31
CA SER A 146 1.00 -17.30 11.73
C SER A 146 1.49 -18.62 12.33
N PRO A 147 1.52 -18.78 13.66
CA PRO A 147 1.93 -20.04 14.30
C PRO A 147 1.02 -21.22 13.97
N ARG A 148 -0.18 -20.96 13.45
CA ARG A 148 -1.13 -21.97 12.96
C ARG A 148 -1.00 -22.25 11.45
N GLY A 149 0.05 -21.76 10.80
CA GLY A 149 0.30 -21.94 9.37
C GLY A 149 -0.63 -21.16 8.45
N ARG A 150 -1.37 -20.16 8.94
CA ARG A 150 -2.21 -19.28 8.11
C ARG A 150 -1.38 -18.14 7.53
N LEU A 151 -1.63 -17.78 6.27
CA LEU A 151 -1.03 -16.62 5.62
C LEU A 151 -1.41 -15.33 6.36
N ILE A 152 -0.41 -14.56 6.78
CA ILE A 152 -0.59 -13.26 7.44
C ILE A 152 0.15 -12.13 6.73
N GLY A 153 0.83 -12.43 5.62
CA GLY A 153 1.41 -11.46 4.73
C GLY A 153 2.12 -12.15 3.57
N ASP A 154 2.37 -11.40 2.52
CA ASP A 154 3.17 -11.82 1.38
C ASP A 154 4.12 -10.68 1.04
N PHE A 155 5.40 -10.99 0.96
CA PHE A 155 6.46 -10.00 0.96
C PHE A 155 7.43 -10.25 -0.18
N THR A 156 7.76 -9.19 -0.91
CA THR A 156 8.98 -9.20 -1.71
C THR A 156 10.14 -8.82 -0.80
N ILE A 157 11.11 -9.72 -0.64
CA ILE A 157 12.38 -9.44 0.02
C ILE A 157 13.41 -9.13 -1.05
N THR A 158 14.10 -8.00 -0.90
CA THR A 158 15.29 -7.64 -1.67
C THR A 158 16.48 -7.64 -0.73
N SER A 159 17.50 -8.44 -1.01
CA SER A 159 18.78 -8.41 -0.29
C SER A 159 19.71 -7.42 -0.99
N LEU A 160 20.09 -6.35 -0.28
CA LEU A 160 21.06 -5.38 -0.79
C LEU A 160 22.48 -5.84 -0.53
N ASP A 161 22.71 -6.39 0.66
CA ASP A 161 23.94 -7.03 1.11
C ASP A 161 23.61 -8.08 2.19
N ASP A 162 24.63 -8.63 2.84
CA ASP A 162 24.48 -9.71 3.84
C ASP A 162 23.76 -9.26 5.12
N GLU A 163 23.72 -7.96 5.41
CA GLU A 163 23.13 -7.40 6.63
C GLU A 163 21.96 -6.46 6.36
N ARG A 164 21.64 -6.13 5.11
CA ARG A 164 20.62 -5.14 4.75
C ARG A 164 19.60 -5.68 3.75
N PHE A 165 18.35 -5.66 4.17
CA PHE A 165 17.21 -6.17 3.41
C PHE A 165 16.08 -5.14 3.33
N LEU A 166 15.38 -5.14 2.20
CA LEU A 166 14.16 -4.38 2.01
C LEU A 166 12.98 -5.33 1.83
N LEU A 167 11.94 -5.12 2.61
CA LEU A 167 10.68 -5.84 2.53
C LEU A 167 9.64 -4.92 1.92
N THR A 168 8.93 -5.40 0.90
CA THR A 168 7.79 -4.70 0.29
C THR A 168 6.55 -5.56 0.40
N ALA A 169 5.45 -5.00 0.91
CA ALA A 169 4.16 -5.67 1.11
C ALA A 169 3.00 -4.66 1.09
N SER A 170 1.80 -5.07 1.46
CA SER A 170 0.61 -4.22 1.47
C SER A 170 0.73 -3.03 2.44
N TYR A 171 0.52 -1.80 1.95
CA TYR A 171 0.57 -0.57 2.76
C TYR A 171 -0.54 -0.52 3.82
N ALA A 172 -1.73 -1.00 3.48
CA ALA A 172 -2.87 -1.04 4.40
C ALA A 172 -2.66 -1.96 5.62
N ALA A 173 -1.69 -2.87 5.55
CA ALA A 173 -1.33 -3.79 6.64
C ALA A 173 -0.02 -3.39 7.32
N GLN A 174 0.53 -2.20 7.06
CA GLN A 174 1.88 -1.86 7.51
C GLN A 174 2.03 -1.86 9.04
N GLU A 175 1.04 -1.36 9.78
CA GLU A 175 1.07 -1.36 11.25
C GLU A 175 0.85 -2.76 11.82
N TYR A 176 0.03 -3.58 11.15
CA TYR A 176 -0.10 -4.99 11.48
C TYR A 176 1.25 -5.71 11.36
N HIS A 177 1.95 -5.51 10.23
CA HIS A 177 3.26 -6.10 9.99
C HIS A 177 4.31 -5.57 10.96
N MET A 178 4.36 -4.26 11.23
CA MET A 178 5.30 -3.69 12.21
C MET A 178 5.08 -4.26 13.61
N ARG A 179 3.84 -4.37 14.07
CA ARG A 179 3.52 -4.99 15.35
C ARG A 179 3.97 -6.45 15.39
N TRP A 180 3.76 -7.19 14.29
CA TRP A 180 4.22 -8.57 14.18
C TRP A 180 5.74 -8.67 14.26
N PHE A 181 6.47 -7.85 13.49
CA PHE A 181 7.93 -7.84 13.50
C PHE A 181 8.48 -7.48 14.88
N GLN A 182 7.97 -6.41 15.50
CA GLN A 182 8.39 -5.98 16.83
C GLN A 182 8.22 -7.06 17.90
N ALA A 183 7.12 -7.81 17.84
CA ALA A 183 6.85 -8.91 18.78
C ALA A 183 7.82 -10.09 18.63
N HIS A 184 8.50 -10.23 17.49
CA HIS A 184 9.42 -11.32 17.19
C HIS A 184 10.86 -10.85 16.97
N LEU A 185 11.18 -9.58 17.27
CA LEU A 185 12.54 -9.08 17.18
C LEU A 185 13.41 -9.74 18.25
N PRO A 186 14.64 -10.17 17.89
CA PRO A 186 15.60 -10.56 18.90
C PRO A 186 16.05 -9.34 19.74
N PRO A 187 16.58 -9.56 20.96
CA PRO A 187 17.05 -8.45 21.80
C PRO A 187 18.17 -7.61 21.18
N THR A 188 19.01 -8.22 20.32
CA THR A 188 20.15 -7.57 19.67
C THR A 188 20.36 -8.13 18.26
N GLY A 189 21.14 -7.42 17.44
CA GLY A 189 21.61 -7.90 16.13
C GLY A 189 20.65 -7.71 14.95
N VAL A 190 19.41 -7.26 15.19
CA VAL A 190 18.43 -6.94 14.14
C VAL A 190 17.77 -5.60 14.42
N GLY A 191 17.83 -4.69 13.46
CA GLY A 191 17.08 -3.44 13.44
C GLY A 191 15.98 -3.50 12.38
N ILE A 192 14.86 -2.83 12.66
CA ILE A 192 13.76 -2.64 11.70
C ILE A 192 13.33 -1.18 11.66
N ARG A 193 13.01 -0.70 10.46
CA ARG A 193 12.45 0.63 10.25
C ARG A 193 11.34 0.60 9.20
N ASN A 194 10.19 1.22 9.51
CA ASN A 194 9.16 1.50 8.50
C ASN A 194 9.64 2.64 7.59
N MET A 195 9.79 2.33 6.31
CA MET A 195 10.27 3.22 5.25
C MET A 195 9.16 3.62 4.27
N SER A 196 7.90 3.25 4.54
CA SER A 196 6.79 3.37 3.58
C SER A 196 6.62 4.79 3.02
N LEU A 197 6.73 5.80 3.89
CA LEU A 197 6.65 7.22 3.51
C LEU A 197 8.02 7.86 3.21
N ARG A 198 9.12 7.22 3.59
CA ARG A 198 10.48 7.73 3.35
C ARG A 198 11.05 7.31 2.01
N ARG A 199 10.53 6.23 1.45
CA ARG A 199 10.95 5.69 0.15
C ARG A 199 9.72 5.57 -0.75
N VAL A 200 9.46 6.66 -1.45
CA VAL A 200 8.50 6.73 -2.56
C VAL A 200 9.27 6.74 -3.88
N GLY A 201 8.60 6.36 -4.96
CA GLY A 201 9.22 6.25 -6.27
C GLY A 201 8.26 5.66 -7.28
N PHE A 202 8.80 5.33 -8.45
CA PHE A 202 8.04 4.83 -9.58
C PHE A 202 8.54 3.45 -10.01
N GLN A 203 7.64 2.65 -10.55
CA GLN A 203 7.96 1.57 -11.47
C GLN A 203 7.65 2.03 -12.89
N ILE A 204 8.49 1.61 -13.84
CA ILE A 204 8.43 1.96 -15.27
C ILE A 204 8.50 0.66 -16.07
#